data_AF-A0A7W1GYU4-F1
#
_entry.id   AF-A0A7W1GYU4-F1
#
_cell.length_a   1.000
_cell.length_b   1.000
_cell.length_c   1.000
_cell.angle_alpha   90.00
_cell.angle_beta   90.00
_cell.angle_gamma   90.00
#
_symmetry.space_group_name_H-M   'P 1'
#
loop_
_entity.id
_entity.type
_entity.pdbx_description
1 polymer ?
#
loop_
_entity_poly.entity_id
_entity_poly.type
_entity_poly.pdbx_seq_one_letter_code
_entity_poly.pdbx_strand_id
1 'polypeptide(L)'
;MTVERFSRLVLILLPLLCYFPRPLGAQARRAGTFRIEEATIAGLHTAFRARTLTCRALVQWYLARIDSIDPRGPALNALVILNPAALSIADSLDRRYAGQGPVGPLHCVPMIVKDNFETRDLQRRSGMPARSFRDNSDRYRVS
;
A
#
# COMPACT_ATOMS: atom_id res chain seq x y z
N MET A 1 -11.30 35.62 68.48
CA MET A 1 -11.22 36.70 67.46
C MET A 1 -9.84 36.67 66.82
N THR A 2 -9.59 35.89 65.76
CA THR A 2 -8.34 36.03 64.95
C THR A 2 -8.25 35.17 63.66
N VAL A 3 -9.28 34.44 63.23
CA VAL A 3 -9.13 33.44 62.14
C VAL A 3 -9.47 33.97 60.73
N GLU A 4 -10.08 35.13 60.61
CA GLU A 4 -10.66 35.63 59.33
C GLU A 4 -9.68 36.38 58.40
N ARG A 5 -8.39 36.54 58.77
CA ARG A 5 -7.43 37.34 57.98
C ARG A 5 -6.42 36.56 57.16
N PHE A 6 -6.29 35.24 57.34
CA PHE A 6 -5.31 34.43 56.60
C PHE A 6 -5.84 33.83 55.29
N SER A 7 -7.16 33.78 55.09
CA SER A 7 -7.78 33.10 53.94
C SER A 7 -7.84 33.91 52.64
N ARG A 8 -7.46 35.20 52.66
CA ARG A 8 -7.49 36.05 51.45
C ARG A 8 -6.13 36.21 50.78
N LEU A 9 -5.03 35.81 51.43
CA LEU A 9 -3.69 36.05 50.91
C LEU A 9 -3.09 34.88 50.10
N VAL A 10 -3.62 33.67 50.27
CA VAL A 10 -3.09 32.46 49.59
C VAL A 10 -3.66 32.29 48.16
N LEU A 11 -4.72 33.01 47.80
CA LEU A 11 -5.42 32.82 46.52
C LEU A 11 -4.92 33.70 45.36
N ILE A 12 -3.84 34.48 45.53
CA ILE A 12 -3.33 35.39 44.47
C ILE A 12 -1.97 34.92 43.92
N LEU A 13 -1.41 33.82 44.41
CA LEU A 13 -0.10 33.29 43.95
C LEU A 13 -0.20 32.02 43.09
N LEU A 14 -1.39 31.60 42.67
CA LEU A 14 -1.62 30.37 41.89
C LEU A 14 -2.06 30.54 40.42
N PRO A 15 -1.76 31.64 39.68
CA PRO A 15 -1.85 31.56 38.21
C PRO A 15 -0.50 31.71 37.50
N LEU A 16 0.64 31.76 38.20
CA LEU A 16 1.95 31.88 37.53
C LEU A 16 2.65 30.55 37.19
N LEU A 17 2.17 29.40 37.71
CA LEU A 17 2.76 28.09 37.40
C LEU A 17 2.10 27.38 36.19
N CYS A 18 1.31 28.10 35.39
CA CYS A 18 0.71 27.58 34.15
C CYS A 18 1.19 28.31 32.89
N TYR A 19 2.19 29.20 33.00
CA TYR A 19 2.85 29.80 31.85
C TYR A 19 4.03 28.93 31.37
N PHE A 20 3.82 27.63 31.22
CA PHE A 20 4.69 26.85 30.34
C PHE A 20 4.25 27.15 28.91
N PRO A 21 5.10 27.73 28.06
CA PRO A 21 4.76 27.88 26.66
C PRO A 21 4.57 26.47 26.11
N ARG A 22 3.33 26.12 25.75
CA ARG A 22 3.07 24.95 24.92
C ARG A 22 3.96 25.09 23.69
N PRO A 23 4.89 24.16 23.41
CA PRO A 23 5.69 24.26 22.20
C PRO A 23 4.75 24.19 21.00
N LEU A 24 4.56 25.35 20.34
CA LEU A 24 4.06 25.41 18.97
C LEU A 24 5.05 24.60 18.13
N GLY A 25 4.61 23.49 17.56
CA GLY A 25 5.37 22.81 16.52
C GLY A 25 5.95 21.44 16.87
N ALA A 26 5.56 20.82 17.99
CA ALA A 26 5.46 19.35 17.97
C ALA A 26 4.18 18.98 17.19
N GLN A 27 4.14 19.37 15.92
CA GLN A 27 3.29 18.76 14.94
C GLN A 27 3.83 17.33 14.86
N ALA A 28 3.28 16.46 15.71
CA ALA A 28 3.44 15.03 15.55
C ALA A 28 3.20 14.81 14.07
N ARG A 29 4.29 14.49 13.35
CA ARG A 29 4.20 13.95 12.00
C ARG A 29 3.09 12.92 12.16
N ARG A 30 1.92 13.19 11.59
CA ARG A 30 0.93 12.13 11.41
C ARG A 30 1.74 11.12 10.63
N ALA A 31 2.22 10.09 11.32
CA ALA A 31 2.64 8.87 10.68
C ALA A 31 1.34 8.37 10.07
N GLY A 32 1.01 8.95 8.91
CA GLY A 32 -0.18 8.60 8.18
C GLY A 32 -0.04 7.12 7.95
N THR A 33 -1.01 6.37 8.46
CA THR A 33 -1.18 4.96 8.10
C THR A 33 -0.95 4.84 6.60
N PHE A 34 0.08 4.10 6.20
CA PHE A 34 0.44 3.97 4.80
C PHE A 34 -0.78 3.41 4.05
N ARG A 35 -1.38 4.25 3.19
CA ARG A 35 -2.58 3.89 2.43
C ARG A 35 -2.14 3.42 1.05
N ILE A 36 -2.36 2.14 0.77
CA ILE A 36 -1.96 1.52 -0.51
C ILE A 36 -2.70 2.15 -1.70
N GLU A 37 -3.93 2.63 -1.50
CA GLU A 37 -4.81 3.18 -2.56
C GLU A 37 -4.28 4.42 -3.25
N GLU A 38 -3.53 5.23 -2.53
CA GLU A 38 -2.99 6.53 -2.99
C GLU A 38 -1.46 6.52 -2.96
N ALA A 39 -0.86 5.33 -2.84
CA ALA A 39 0.59 5.19 -2.73
C ALA A 39 1.25 5.38 -4.09
N THR A 40 2.22 6.29 -4.16
CA THR A 40 3.13 6.40 -5.30
C THR A 40 4.15 5.25 -5.28
N ILE A 41 4.75 4.94 -6.43
CA ILE A 41 5.84 3.94 -6.52
C ILE A 41 6.99 4.29 -5.55
N ALA A 42 7.35 5.57 -5.47
CA ALA A 42 8.36 6.05 -4.53
C ALA A 42 7.94 5.83 -3.05
N GLY A 43 6.65 6.00 -2.74
CA GLY A 43 6.08 5.70 -1.43
C GLY A 43 6.16 4.20 -1.10
N LEU A 44 5.80 3.33 -2.04
CA LEU A 44 5.91 1.87 -1.89
C LEU A 44 7.35 1.45 -1.62
N HIS A 45 8.32 1.95 -2.40
CA HIS A 45 9.73 1.68 -2.17
C HIS A 45 10.23 2.18 -0.82
N THR A 46 9.71 3.31 -0.34
CA THR A 46 10.03 3.81 1.00
C THR A 46 9.50 2.87 2.07
N ALA A 47 8.28 2.36 1.92
CA ALA A 47 7.68 1.40 2.84
C ALA A 47 8.42 0.04 2.83
N PHE A 48 8.85 -0.45 1.66
CA PHE A 48 9.69 -1.66 1.56
C PHE A 48 11.04 -1.47 2.28
N ARG A 49 11.72 -0.33 2.06
CA ARG A 49 12.98 -0.02 2.76
C ARG A 49 12.79 0.08 4.28
N ALA A 50 11.67 0.67 4.72
CA ALA A 50 11.31 0.77 6.12
C ALA A 50 10.82 -0.56 6.73
N ARG A 51 10.66 -1.62 5.92
CA ARG A 51 10.06 -2.91 6.29
C ARG A 51 8.68 -2.80 6.92
N THR A 52 7.95 -1.74 6.59
CA THR A 52 6.56 -1.53 7.02
C THR A 52 5.56 -2.12 6.03
N LEU A 53 6.04 -2.59 4.87
CA LEU A 53 5.28 -3.25 3.82
C LEU A 53 6.13 -4.37 3.22
N THR A 54 5.50 -5.48 2.82
CA THR A 54 6.11 -6.56 2.04
C THR A 54 5.43 -6.67 0.68
N CYS A 55 6.11 -7.26 -0.29
CA CYS A 55 5.56 -7.54 -1.61
C CYS A 55 4.33 -8.44 -1.51
N ARG A 56 4.40 -9.48 -0.65
CA ARG A 56 3.25 -10.36 -0.38
C ARG A 56 2.04 -9.57 0.14
N ALA A 57 2.25 -8.70 1.14
CA ALA A 57 1.15 -7.91 1.73
C ALA A 57 0.51 -6.95 0.71
N LEU A 58 1.34 -6.33 -0.14
CA LEU A 58 0.86 -5.46 -1.21
C LEU A 58 -0.01 -6.23 -2.22
N VAL A 59 0.48 -7.39 -2.71
CA VAL A 59 -0.26 -8.21 -3.67
C VAL A 59 -1.55 -8.75 -3.08
N GLN A 60 -1.52 -9.23 -1.82
CA GLN A 60 -2.72 -9.67 -1.12
C GLN A 60 -3.77 -8.55 -1.01
N TRP A 61 -3.34 -7.33 -0.69
CA TRP A 61 -4.23 -6.19 -0.60
C TRP A 61 -4.92 -5.90 -1.95
N TYR A 62 -4.18 -5.93 -3.07
CA TYR A 62 -4.77 -5.74 -4.39
C TYR A 62 -5.72 -6.88 -4.78
N LEU A 63 -5.35 -8.13 -4.52
CA LEU A 63 -6.22 -9.28 -4.77
C LEU A 63 -7.53 -9.19 -3.99
N ALA A 64 -7.47 -8.80 -2.71
CA ALA A 64 -8.66 -8.60 -1.90
C ALA A 64 -9.55 -7.47 -2.45
N ARG A 65 -8.95 -6.38 -2.92
CA ARG A 65 -9.69 -5.27 -3.57
C ARG A 65 -10.37 -5.74 -4.86
N ILE A 66 -9.64 -6.46 -5.72
CA ILE A 66 -10.19 -7.02 -6.96
C ILE A 66 -11.40 -7.90 -6.64
N ASP A 67 -11.25 -8.81 -5.69
CA ASP A 67 -12.30 -9.74 -5.26
C ASP A 67 -13.50 -9.01 -4.60
N SER A 68 -13.31 -7.81 -4.03
CA SER A 68 -14.41 -6.98 -3.52
C SER A 68 -15.17 -6.21 -4.60
N ILE A 69 -14.53 -5.89 -5.72
CA ILE A 69 -15.11 -5.03 -6.78
C ILE A 69 -15.64 -5.85 -7.96
N ASP A 70 -14.84 -6.80 -8.46
CA ASP A 70 -15.09 -7.45 -9.74
C ASP A 70 -16.04 -8.64 -9.64
N PRO A 71 -15.85 -9.64 -8.76
CA PRO A 71 -16.79 -10.75 -8.65
C PRO A 71 -17.93 -10.50 -7.65
N ARG A 72 -17.74 -9.61 -6.66
CA ARG A 72 -18.70 -9.40 -5.54
C ARG A 72 -19.26 -7.98 -5.43
N GLY A 73 -18.78 -7.05 -6.26
CA GLY A 73 -19.16 -5.64 -6.24
C GLY A 73 -19.96 -5.25 -7.49
N PRO A 74 -19.69 -4.09 -8.11
CA PRO A 74 -20.40 -3.64 -9.31
C PRO A 74 -20.23 -4.51 -10.57
N ALA A 75 -19.52 -5.64 -10.48
CA ALA A 75 -19.34 -6.59 -11.58
C ALA A 75 -18.79 -5.94 -12.86
N LEU A 76 -17.74 -5.13 -12.70
CA LEU A 76 -17.13 -4.37 -13.80
C LEU A 76 -16.54 -5.28 -14.89
N ASN A 77 -16.27 -6.54 -14.56
CA ASN A 77 -15.54 -7.52 -15.38
C ASN A 77 -14.23 -6.93 -15.95
N ALA A 78 -13.52 -6.15 -15.13
CA ALA A 78 -12.34 -5.41 -15.57
C ALA A 78 -11.11 -6.32 -15.70
N LEU A 79 -11.07 -7.44 -14.98
CA LEU A 79 -9.93 -8.37 -14.99
C LEU A 79 -10.36 -9.75 -15.51
N VAL A 80 -9.86 -10.09 -16.70
CA VAL A 80 -10.22 -11.34 -17.39
C VAL A 80 -9.53 -12.55 -16.78
N ILE A 81 -8.25 -12.42 -16.40
CA ILE A 81 -7.45 -13.50 -15.79
C ILE A 81 -6.49 -12.88 -14.76
N LEU A 82 -6.40 -13.51 -13.59
CA LEU A 82 -5.39 -13.21 -12.57
C LEU A 82 -4.28 -14.26 -12.63
N ASN A 83 -3.03 -13.85 -12.38
CA ASN A 83 -1.91 -14.80 -12.32
C ASN A 83 -2.01 -15.64 -11.03
N PRO A 84 -2.22 -16.97 -11.10
CA PRO A 84 -2.30 -17.81 -9.90
C PRO A 84 -0.98 -17.85 -9.12
N ALA A 85 0.15 -17.55 -9.78
CA ALA A 85 1.47 -17.45 -9.15
C ALA A 85 1.76 -16.06 -8.55
N ALA A 86 0.82 -15.10 -8.56
CA ALA A 86 1.09 -13.74 -8.08
C ALA A 86 1.65 -13.69 -6.64
N LEU A 87 1.10 -14.50 -5.73
CA LEU A 87 1.57 -14.57 -4.35
C LEU A 87 2.94 -15.25 -4.23
N SER A 88 3.20 -16.31 -4.98
CA SER A 88 4.50 -17.01 -4.93
C SER A 88 5.62 -16.17 -5.55
N ILE A 89 5.32 -15.40 -6.60
CA ILE A 89 6.23 -14.40 -7.18
C ILE A 89 6.53 -13.32 -6.13
N ALA A 90 5.51 -12.79 -5.45
CA ALA A 90 5.70 -11.80 -4.39
C ALA A 90 6.60 -12.32 -3.26
N ASP A 91 6.38 -13.55 -2.80
CA ASP A 91 7.24 -14.21 -1.80
C ASP A 91 8.70 -14.36 -2.28
N SER A 92 8.89 -14.64 -3.58
CA SER A 92 10.23 -14.73 -4.16
C SER A 92 10.95 -13.37 -4.19
N LEU A 93 10.20 -12.29 -4.45
CA LEU A 93 10.73 -10.93 -4.48
C LEU A 93 11.07 -10.44 -3.07
N ASP A 94 10.24 -10.74 -2.06
CA ASP A 94 10.55 -10.43 -0.66
C ASP A 94 11.85 -11.14 -0.20
N ARG A 95 12.02 -12.42 -0.55
CA ARG A 95 13.26 -13.17 -0.26
C ARG A 95 14.48 -12.56 -0.94
N ARG A 96 14.37 -12.19 -2.22
CA ARG A 96 15.47 -11.51 -2.93
C ARG A 96 15.78 -10.15 -2.31
N TYR A 97 14.75 -9.39 -1.94
CA TYR A 97 14.92 -8.07 -1.33
C TYR A 97 15.73 -8.14 -0.03
N ALA A 98 15.49 -9.16 0.79
CA ALA A 98 16.20 -9.34 2.05
C ALA A 98 17.72 -9.57 1.88
N GLY A 99 18.15 -10.20 0.78
CA GLY A 99 19.56 -10.55 0.55
C GLY A 99 20.30 -9.68 -0.47
N GLN A 100 19.59 -9.19 -1.50
CA GLN A 100 20.19 -8.54 -2.68
C GLN A 100 19.60 -7.16 -2.96
N GLY A 101 18.55 -6.76 -2.24
CA GLY A 101 17.84 -5.50 -2.48
C GLY A 101 16.84 -5.58 -3.65
N PRO A 102 16.38 -4.42 -4.17
CA PRO A 102 15.34 -4.37 -5.18
C PRO A 102 15.83 -4.88 -6.54
N VAL A 103 14.96 -5.57 -7.28
CA VAL A 103 15.26 -6.08 -8.63
C VAL A 103 15.22 -5.00 -9.73
N GLY A 104 14.87 -3.75 -9.37
CA GLY A 104 14.79 -2.62 -10.29
C GLY A 104 13.79 -1.54 -9.83
N PRO A 105 13.54 -0.52 -10.69
CA PRO A 105 12.65 0.60 -10.38
C PRO A 105 11.16 0.25 -10.21
N LEU A 106 10.73 -0.95 -10.61
CA LEU A 106 9.37 -1.45 -10.46
C LEU A 106 9.31 -2.65 -9.50
N HIS A 107 10.29 -2.78 -8.60
CA HIS A 107 10.32 -3.89 -7.67
C HIS A 107 9.01 -3.99 -6.88
N CYS A 108 8.34 -5.13 -7.03
CA CYS A 108 7.07 -5.46 -6.39
C CYS A 108 5.89 -4.54 -6.72
N VAL A 109 5.95 -3.75 -7.80
CA VAL A 109 4.80 -2.96 -8.26
C VAL A 109 3.89 -3.86 -9.11
N PRO A 110 2.64 -4.16 -8.68
CA PRO A 110 1.73 -4.96 -9.49
C PRO A 110 1.30 -4.18 -10.73
N MET A 111 1.25 -4.85 -11.88
CA MET A 111 0.85 -4.25 -13.15
C MET A 111 -0.30 -5.05 -13.77
N ILE A 112 -1.18 -4.34 -14.47
CA ILE A 112 -2.25 -4.93 -15.28
C ILE A 112 -1.85 -4.76 -16.74
N VAL A 113 -1.90 -5.86 -17.47
CA VAL A 113 -1.61 -5.90 -18.91
C VAL A 113 -2.92 -6.14 -19.65
N LYS A 114 -3.19 -5.36 -20.70
CA LYS A 114 -4.36 -5.56 -21.56
C LYS A 114 -4.28 -6.92 -22.24
N ASP A 115 -5.38 -7.65 -22.36
CA ASP A 115 -5.42 -9.04 -22.84
C ASP A 115 -4.96 -9.25 -24.31
N ASN A 116 -4.65 -8.16 -25.01
CA ASN A 116 -4.03 -8.13 -26.32
C ASN A 116 -2.50 -8.36 -26.29
N PHE A 117 -1.86 -8.25 -25.12
CA PHE A 117 -0.43 -8.42 -24.93
C PHE A 117 -0.09 -9.78 -24.31
N GLU A 118 1.03 -10.37 -24.74
CA GLU A 118 1.47 -11.68 -24.26
C GLU A 118 2.34 -11.56 -23.02
N THR A 119 2.01 -12.34 -21.98
CA THR A 119 2.84 -12.50 -20.78
C THR A 119 3.17 -13.98 -20.60
N ARG A 120 4.40 -14.26 -20.13
CA ARG A 120 4.86 -15.51 -19.48
C ARG A 120 3.85 -16.66 -19.36
N ASP A 121 2.90 -16.35 -18.49
CA ASP A 121 2.25 -17.29 -17.60
C ASP A 121 0.71 -17.13 -17.64
N LEU A 122 0.19 -16.28 -18.52
CA LEU A 122 -1.25 -16.01 -18.62
C LEU A 122 -1.78 -16.29 -20.02
N GLN A 123 -2.89 -17.02 -20.07
CA GLN A 123 -3.61 -17.29 -21.29
C GLN A 123 -4.25 -15.99 -21.83
N ARG A 124 -4.05 -15.66 -23.11
CA ARG A 124 -4.77 -14.55 -23.73
C ARG A 124 -6.17 -14.98 -24.18
N ARG A 125 -7.14 -14.08 -24.06
CA ARG A 125 -8.47 -14.25 -24.67
C ARG A 125 -8.70 -13.33 -25.88
N SER A 126 -8.08 -12.14 -25.94
CA SER A 126 -8.25 -11.16 -27.03
C SER A 126 -9.74 -10.97 -27.40
N GLY A 127 -10.62 -11.00 -26.42
CA GLY A 127 -12.08 -10.94 -26.60
C GLY A 127 -12.77 -12.16 -27.28
N MET A 128 -12.04 -13.24 -27.59
CA MET A 128 -12.56 -14.44 -28.24
C MET A 128 -12.92 -15.54 -27.22
N PRO A 129 -13.91 -16.41 -27.52
CA PRO A 129 -14.22 -17.56 -26.67
C PRO A 129 -13.03 -18.52 -26.56
N ALA A 130 -12.80 -19.08 -25.38
CA ALA A 130 -11.56 -19.75 -24.94
C ALA A 130 -11.06 -20.95 -25.79
N ARG A 131 -11.80 -21.37 -26.83
CA ARG A 131 -11.56 -22.62 -27.57
C ARG A 131 -10.88 -22.44 -28.93
N SER A 132 -10.66 -21.21 -29.42
CA SER A 132 -10.24 -20.95 -30.80
C SER A 132 -8.81 -20.47 -30.99
N PHE A 133 -8.01 -20.26 -29.94
CA PHE A 133 -6.72 -19.59 -30.07
C PHE A 133 -5.53 -20.57 -30.13
N ARG A 134 -4.76 -20.50 -31.22
CA ARG A 134 -3.44 -21.13 -31.41
C ARG A 134 -2.35 -20.06 -31.26
N ASP A 135 -1.32 -20.37 -30.48
CA ASP A 135 -0.14 -19.54 -30.31
C ASP A 135 0.55 -19.29 -31.66
N ASN A 136 0.80 -18.02 -32.00
CA ASN A 136 1.60 -17.62 -33.16
C ASN A 136 2.62 -16.59 -32.70
N SER A 137 3.90 -16.93 -32.83
CA SER A 137 5.04 -16.43 -32.06
C SER A 137 5.53 -15.00 -32.36
N ASP A 138 4.73 -14.18 -33.06
CA ASP A 138 5.18 -12.91 -33.68
C ASP A 138 4.63 -11.62 -33.04
N ARG A 139 4.19 -11.62 -31.76
CA ARG A 139 3.59 -10.43 -31.13
C ARG A 139 4.39 -9.87 -29.95
N TYR A 140 4.22 -8.58 -29.70
CA TYR A 140 4.91 -7.82 -28.66
C TYR A 140 4.71 -8.46 -27.26
N ARG A 141 5.82 -8.97 -26.71
CA ARG A 141 5.89 -9.66 -25.42
C ARG A 141 6.19 -8.66 -24.30
N VAL A 142 5.46 -8.76 -23.19
CA VAL A 142 5.79 -8.08 -21.93
C VAL A 142 6.43 -9.13 -21.02
N SER A 143 7.75 -9.05 -20.87
CA SER A 143 8.56 -9.89 -19.96
C SER A 143 8.67 -9.25 -18.58
#